data_AF-A0A812WKS3-F1
#
_entry.id   AF-A0A812WKS3-F1
#
_cell.length_a   1.000
_cell.length_b   1.000
_cell.length_c   1.000
_cell.angle_alpha   90.00
_cell.angle_beta   90.00
_cell.angle_gamma   90.00
#
_symmetry.space_group_name_H-M   'P 1'
#
loop_
_entity.id
_entity.type
_entity.pdbx_description
1 polymer ?
#
loop_
_entity_poly.entity_id
_entity_poly.type
_entity_poly.pdbx_seq_one_letter_code
_entity_poly.pdbx_strand_id
1 'polypeptide(L)'
;MGEVNEAHFSISHSGGQTIQIFHKQGTLHPGPRTDFGLWNRKVGDALGVSFGDRFVQIGNFRVGDVDGTHFSVTHVGGQTSQIFREDGTVHPGPRSDYTTFGRPLSECQLY
;
A
#
# COMPACT_ATOMS: atom_id res chain seq x y z
N MET A 1 5.00 -2.14 8.18
CA MET A 1 4.39 -2.32 6.84
C MET A 1 5.24 -1.63 5.79
N GLY A 2 5.14 -2.02 4.53
CA GLY A 2 5.93 -1.42 3.45
C GLY A 2 6.05 -2.32 2.22
N GLU A 3 6.67 -1.78 1.17
CA GLU A 3 7.04 -2.57 0.00
C GLU A 3 8.17 -3.55 0.34
N VAL A 4 7.97 -4.82 -0.02
CA VAL A 4 8.97 -5.89 0.06
C VAL A 4 9.79 -5.92 -1.23
N ASN A 5 9.11 -5.80 -2.36
CA ASN A 5 9.62 -5.65 -3.72
C ASN A 5 8.50 -5.09 -4.62
N GLU A 6 8.81 -4.81 -5.89
CA GLU A 6 7.85 -4.20 -6.85
C GLU A 6 6.49 -4.91 -6.88
N ALA A 7 6.47 -6.24 -6.68
CA ALA A 7 5.24 -7.01 -6.74
C ALA A 7 4.48 -7.09 -5.41
N HIS A 8 5.10 -6.84 -4.26
CA HIS A 8 4.53 -7.16 -2.95
C HIS A 8 4.68 -6.01 -1.95
N PHE A 9 3.55 -5.56 -1.41
CA PHE A 9 3.49 -4.74 -0.20
C PHE A 9 2.97 -5.59 0.95
N SER A 10 3.59 -5.51 2.14
CA SER A 10 3.18 -6.35 3.26
C SER A 10 3.01 -5.63 4.59
N ILE A 11 2.10 -6.16 5.40
CA ILE A 11 1.98 -5.91 6.83
C ILE A 11 2.52 -7.16 7.54
N SER A 12 3.60 -7.02 8.30
CA SER A 12 4.30 -8.16 8.93
C SER A 12 4.80 -7.83 10.33
N HIS A 13 4.90 -8.86 11.15
CA HIS A 13 5.31 -8.80 12.56
C HIS A 13 6.77 -9.23 12.72
N SER A 14 7.45 -8.68 13.74
CA SER A 14 8.86 -8.99 14.03
C SER A 14 9.10 -10.46 14.41
N GLY A 15 8.05 -11.15 14.88
CA GLY A 15 8.03 -12.59 15.12
C GLY A 15 8.02 -13.48 13.87
N GLY A 16 8.24 -12.91 12.67
CA GLY A 16 8.41 -13.67 11.43
C GLY A 16 7.12 -13.98 10.65
N GLN A 17 5.98 -13.52 11.14
CA GLN A 17 4.68 -13.73 10.48
C GLN A 17 4.29 -12.54 9.60
N THR A 18 3.79 -12.83 8.41
CA THR A 18 3.15 -11.87 7.51
C THR A 18 1.63 -11.95 7.67
N ILE A 19 1.03 -10.80 7.99
CA ILE A 19 -0.39 -10.65 8.30
C ILE A 19 -1.22 -10.54 7.01
N GLN A 20 -0.75 -9.72 6.07
CA GLN A 20 -1.43 -9.48 4.80
C GLN A 20 -0.41 -9.06 3.75
N ILE A 21 -0.56 -9.56 2.53
CA ILE A 21 0.17 -9.11 1.36
C ILE A 21 -0.81 -8.51 0.36
N PHE A 22 -0.43 -7.36 -0.19
CA PHE A 22 -1.08 -6.68 -1.30
C PHE A 22 -0.18 -6.85 -2.52
N HIS A 23 -0.68 -7.52 -3.54
CA HIS A 23 0.10 -7.82 -4.73
C HIS A 23 -0.13 -6.77 -5.83
N LYS A 24 0.88 -6.51 -6.68
CA LYS A 24 0.80 -5.53 -7.78
C LYS A 24 -0.32 -5.78 -8.78
N GLN A 25 -0.81 -7.02 -8.86
CA GLN A 25 -1.95 -7.38 -9.71
C GLN A 25 -3.31 -7.06 -9.05
N GLY A 26 -3.34 -6.53 -7.83
CA GLY A 26 -4.56 -6.20 -7.09
C GLY A 26 -5.10 -7.33 -6.22
N THR A 27 -4.43 -8.48 -6.15
CA THR A 27 -4.86 -9.61 -5.30
C THR A 27 -4.37 -9.47 -3.86
N LEU A 28 -5.16 -10.01 -2.93
CA LEU A 28 -4.86 -10.08 -1.50
C LEU A 28 -4.42 -11.50 -1.13
N HIS A 29 -3.31 -11.61 -0.39
CA HIS A 29 -2.86 -12.89 0.17
C HIS A 29 -2.89 -12.78 1.71
N PRO A 30 -3.96 -13.30 2.35
CA PRO A 30 -4.11 -13.20 3.79
C PRO A 30 -3.16 -14.13 4.54
N GLY A 31 -2.85 -13.74 5.77
CA GLY A 31 -2.11 -14.53 6.74
C GLY A 31 -2.93 -15.63 7.42
N PRO A 32 -2.28 -16.45 8.26
CA PRO A 32 -0.86 -16.36 8.63
C PRO A 32 0.08 -16.87 7.51
N ARG A 33 1.17 -16.15 7.25
CA ARG A 33 2.24 -16.60 6.33
C ARG A 33 3.63 -16.34 6.90
N THR A 34 4.65 -16.94 6.30
CA THR A 34 6.08 -16.78 6.67
C THR A 34 6.95 -16.25 5.54
N ASP A 35 6.34 -15.94 4.38
CA ASP A 35 6.95 -15.33 3.21
C ASP A 35 6.65 -13.82 3.14
N PHE A 36 7.43 -13.09 2.34
CA PHE A 36 7.24 -11.65 2.06
C PHE A 36 7.13 -10.75 3.32
N GLY A 37 7.84 -11.10 4.40
CA GLY A 37 7.99 -10.26 5.59
C GLY A 37 9.05 -9.17 5.41
N LEU A 38 8.91 -8.06 6.13
CA LEU A 38 9.83 -6.91 6.04
C LEU A 38 11.07 -7.06 6.93
N TRP A 39 11.00 -7.87 7.98
CA TRP A 39 12.01 -7.93 9.04
C TRP A 39 13.30 -8.64 8.63
N ASN A 40 13.29 -9.36 7.51
CA ASN A 40 14.49 -9.91 6.88
C ASN A 40 15.13 -8.93 5.87
N ARG A 41 14.51 -7.78 5.61
CA ARG A 41 15.05 -6.75 4.73
C ARG A 41 16.21 -6.04 5.44
N LYS A 42 17.31 -5.81 4.73
CA LYS A 42 18.41 -4.99 5.24
C LYS A 42 17.88 -3.62 5.66
N VAL A 43 18.28 -3.17 6.85
CA VAL A 43 18.09 -1.78 7.26
C VAL A 43 18.97 -0.91 6.36
N GLY A 44 18.40 0.14 5.81
CA GLY A 44 19.09 1.10 4.94
C GLY A 44 18.40 2.46 5.04
N ASP A 45 18.87 3.41 4.24
CA ASP A 45 18.29 4.76 4.19
C ASP A 45 16.78 4.72 3.94
N ALA A 46 16.06 5.70 4.47
CA ALA A 46 14.61 5.87 4.30
C ALA A 46 14.26 6.36 2.88
N LEU A 47 14.76 5.66 1.86
CA LEU A 47 14.49 5.92 0.45
C LEU A 47 13.18 5.27 0.03
N GLY A 48 12.50 5.90 -0.92
CA GLY A 48 11.26 5.37 -1.50
C GLY A 48 10.00 5.62 -0.68
N VAL A 49 10.02 6.56 0.28
CA VAL A 49 8.80 7.04 0.92
C VAL A 49 8.56 8.49 0.49
N SER A 50 7.38 8.75 -0.07
CA SER A 50 6.95 10.08 -0.51
C SER A 50 5.53 10.36 -0.02
N PHE A 51 5.19 11.64 0.07
CA PHE A 51 3.85 12.08 0.50
C PHE A 51 3.16 12.82 -0.63
N GLY A 52 1.83 12.69 -0.69
CA GLY A 52 0.98 13.50 -1.55
C GLY A 52 -0.32 13.89 -0.89
N ASP A 53 -1.22 14.50 -1.65
CA ASP A 53 -2.53 14.92 -1.13
C ASP A 53 -3.33 13.71 -0.60
N ARG A 54 -3.31 13.56 0.73
CA ARG A 54 -3.94 12.51 1.54
C ARG A 54 -3.52 11.08 1.18
N PHE A 55 -2.29 10.89 0.71
CA PHE A 55 -1.69 9.56 0.57
C PHE A 55 -0.22 9.52 0.96
N VAL A 56 0.23 8.32 1.35
CA VAL A 56 1.64 7.97 1.48
C VAL A 56 1.99 7.01 0.36
N GLN A 57 3.08 7.28 -0.35
CA GLN A 57 3.67 6.36 -1.31
C GLN A 57 4.86 5.65 -0.67
N ILE A 58 4.89 4.32 -0.74
CA ILE A 58 6.00 3.48 -0.32
C ILE A 58 6.39 2.63 -1.54
N GLY A 59 7.51 3.01 -2.14
CA GLY A 59 7.99 2.61 -3.45
C GLY A 59 6.90 2.73 -4.52
N ASN A 60 6.40 1.61 -5.03
CA ASN A 60 5.40 1.55 -6.10
C ASN A 60 3.95 1.48 -5.61
N PHE A 61 3.74 1.43 -4.29
CA PHE A 61 2.41 1.35 -3.70
C PHE A 61 2.00 2.69 -3.07
N ARG A 62 0.74 3.07 -3.23
CA ARG A 62 0.12 4.19 -2.50
C ARG A 62 -0.95 3.67 -1.56
N VAL A 63 -0.96 4.22 -0.36
CA VAL A 63 -1.99 3.99 0.66
C VAL A 63 -2.56 5.34 1.06
N GLY A 64 -3.86 5.55 0.90
CA GLY A 64 -4.44 6.86 1.19
C GLY A 64 -5.93 7.00 0.87
N ASP A 65 -6.45 8.18 1.18
CA ASP A 65 -7.81 8.59 0.85
C ASP A 65 -7.93 8.92 -0.65
N VAL A 66 -9.03 8.49 -1.28
CA VAL A 66 -9.31 8.68 -2.71
C VAL A 66 -10.31 9.80 -2.96
N ASP A 67 -11.30 10.01 -2.10
CA ASP A 67 -12.39 10.98 -2.32
C ASP A 67 -13.12 11.46 -1.04
N GLY A 68 -12.61 11.15 0.14
CA GLY A 68 -13.24 11.41 1.43
C GLY A 68 -14.08 10.26 1.96
N THR A 69 -14.42 9.29 1.10
CA THR A 69 -15.28 8.14 1.45
C THR A 69 -14.64 6.78 1.18
N HIS A 70 -13.54 6.75 0.40
CA HIS A 70 -12.78 5.55 0.07
C HIS A 70 -11.30 5.70 0.45
N PHE A 71 -10.82 4.84 1.35
CA PHE A 71 -9.39 4.67 1.62
C PHE A 71 -8.88 3.42 0.89
N SER A 72 -7.78 3.52 0.16
CA SER A 72 -7.35 2.43 -0.73
C SER A 72 -5.86 2.12 -0.66
N VAL A 73 -5.53 0.85 -0.92
CA VAL A 73 -4.17 0.36 -1.20
C VAL A 73 -4.05 0.07 -2.69
N THR A 74 -3.17 0.80 -3.38
CA THR A 74 -3.05 0.75 -4.85
C THR A 74 -1.60 0.65 -5.30
N HIS A 75 -1.38 0.17 -6.51
CA HIS A 75 -0.07 0.02 -7.14
C HIS A 75 0.05 0.88 -8.40
N VAL A 76 1.24 1.39 -8.69
CA VAL A 76 1.52 2.24 -9.87
C VAL A 76 1.14 1.60 -11.21
N GLY A 77 1.11 0.26 -11.25
CA GLY A 77 0.63 -0.53 -12.39
C GLY A 77 -0.88 -0.49 -12.62
N GLY A 78 -1.62 0.37 -11.92
CA GLY A 78 -3.03 0.66 -12.17
C GLY A 78 -4.03 -0.18 -11.36
N GLN A 79 -3.55 -1.06 -10.48
CA GLN A 79 -4.41 -1.95 -9.71
C GLN A 79 -4.66 -1.41 -8.30
N THR A 80 -5.92 -1.51 -7.88
CA THR A 80 -6.38 -1.30 -6.50
C THR A 80 -6.55 -2.66 -5.83
N SER A 81 -5.79 -2.89 -4.76
CA SER A 81 -5.76 -4.16 -4.04
C SER A 81 -6.86 -4.28 -2.99
N GLN A 82 -7.20 -3.18 -2.32
CA GLN A 82 -8.23 -3.15 -1.29
C GLN A 82 -8.77 -1.74 -1.11
N ILE A 83 -10.08 -1.65 -0.91
CA ILE A 83 -10.80 -0.41 -0.61
C ILE A 83 -11.49 -0.58 0.74
N PHE A 84 -11.35 0.42 1.60
CA PHE A 84 -12.02 0.56 2.89
C PHE A 84 -12.97 1.76 2.76
N ARG A 85 -14.26 1.53 2.98
CA ARG A 85 -15.29 2.56 2.83
C ARG A 85 -15.65 3.18 4.17
N GLU A 86 -16.15 4.41 4.13
CA GLU A 86 -16.66 5.13 5.30
C GLU A 86 -17.78 4.37 6.05
N ASP A 87 -18.54 3.53 5.33
CA ASP A 87 -19.60 2.68 5.88
C ASP A 87 -19.07 1.43 6.62
N GLY A 88 -17.75 1.28 6.72
CA GLY A 88 -17.07 0.16 7.38
C GLY A 88 -16.94 -1.09 6.52
N THR A 89 -17.42 -1.08 5.27
CA THR A 89 -17.25 -2.22 4.37
C THR A 89 -15.85 -2.26 3.74
N VAL A 90 -15.42 -3.47 3.40
CA VAL A 90 -14.11 -3.74 2.81
C VAL A 90 -14.30 -4.44 1.48
N HIS A 91 -13.73 -3.89 0.41
CA HIS A 91 -13.87 -4.40 -0.94
C HIS A 91 -12.50 -4.86 -1.46
N PRO A 92 -12.29 -6.18 -1.65
CA PRO A 92 -11.04 -6.69 -2.19
C PRO A 92 -10.93 -6.42 -3.69
N GLY A 93 -9.68 -6.30 -4.15
CA GLY A 93 -9.33 -6.33 -5.56
C GLY A 93 -9.29 -7.76 -6.13
N PRO A 94 -8.85 -7.93 -7.40
CA PRO A 94 -8.27 -6.88 -8.24
C PRO A 94 -9.32 -5.92 -8.78
N ARG A 95 -9.00 -4.63 -8.75
CA ARG A 95 -9.84 -3.52 -9.24
C ARG A 95 -8.98 -2.47 -9.95
N SER A 96 -9.61 -1.63 -10.77
CA SER A 96 -8.96 -0.52 -11.48
C SER A 96 -9.60 0.85 -11.16
N ASP A 97 -10.53 0.88 -10.21
CA ASP A 97 -11.19 2.07 -9.68
C ASP A 97 -10.66 2.42 -8.28
N TYR A 98 -11.08 3.59 -7.77
CA TYR A 98 -10.72 4.10 -6.45
C TYR A 98 -9.21 4.13 -6.17
N THR A 99 -8.46 4.83 -7.03
CA THR A 99 -6.99 4.96 -6.94
C THR A 99 -6.53 6.35 -6.59
N THR A 100 -5.44 6.45 -5.84
CA THR A 100 -4.78 7.73 -5.50
C THR A 100 -3.77 8.17 -6.55
N PHE A 101 -3.55 7.40 -7.62
CA PHE A 101 -2.63 7.78 -8.71
C PHE A 101 -3.15 8.92 -9.59
N GLY A 102 -4.44 9.26 -9.51
CA GLY A 102 -4.98 10.50 -10.07
C GLY A 102 -4.64 11.76 -9.25
N ARG A 103 -4.00 11.62 -8.08
CA ARG A 103 -3.66 12.74 -7.20
C ARG A 103 -2.18 13.12 -7.31
N PRO A 104 -1.86 14.44 -7.25
CA PRO A 104 -0.50 14.92 -7.34
C PRO A 104 0.31 14.53 -6.10
N LEU A 105 1.63 14.37 -6.29
CA LEU A 105 2.57 14.39 -5.16
C LEU A 105 2.53 15.78 -4.52
N SER A 106 2.72 15.84 -3.21
CA SER A 106 2.86 17.11 -2.51
C SER A 106 4.25 17.63 -2.80
N GLU A 107 4.37 18.89 -3.21
CA GLU A 107 5.66 19.55 -3.17
C GLU A 107 6.13 19.62 -1.72
N CYS A 108 7.44 19.43 -1.50
CA CYS A 108 8.04 19.59 -0.19
C CYS A 108 7.90 21.06 0.22
N GLN A 109 6.86 21.40 0.98
CA GLN A 109 6.71 22.73 1.53
C GLN A 109 7.67 22.89 2.70
N LEU A 110 8.82 23.49 2.43
CA LEU A 110 9.70 24.02 3.46
C LEU A 110 9.02 25.29 4.02
N TYR A 111 8.57 25.21 5.26
CA TYR A 111 8.19 26.39 6.07
C TYR A 111 9.39 26.88 6.88
#